data_AF-A0A7X8W2T5-F1
#
_entry.id   AF-A0A7X8W2T5-F1
#
_cell.length_a   1.000
_cell.length_b   1.000
_cell.length_c   1.000
_cell.angle_alpha   90.00
_cell.angle_beta   90.00
_cell.angle_gamma   90.00
#
_symmetry.space_group_name_H-M   'P 1'
#
loop_
_entity.id
_entity.type
_entity.pdbx_description
1 polymer ?
#
loop_
_entity_poly.entity_id
_entity_poly.type
_entity_poly.pdbx_seq_one_letter_code
_entity_poly.pdbx_strand_id
1 'polypeptide(L)'
;MKGSKTSIKIPSKVIIPIIAIIIGAIFFYIGVFQYGFWDSEASKPTKGFFPVIIATALIGLSILALVQGIKSEKVEFNFKNWLVPLGLLAIIACSYIVGLVLSIAAYIVIWLKVYEKQTWKTTIITLAVAMFIVVGC
;
A
#
# COMPACT_ATOMS: atom_id res chain seq x y z
N MET A 1 -23.03 -0.39 40.93
CA MET A 1 -23.28 -0.07 39.51
C MET A 1 -21.96 -0.22 38.76
N LYS A 2 -21.77 -1.32 38.00
CA LYS A 2 -20.52 -1.59 37.26
C LYS A 2 -20.83 -1.41 35.78
N GLY A 3 -20.36 -0.29 35.21
CA GLY A 3 -20.60 0.09 33.82
C GLY A 3 -20.06 -0.97 32.86
N SER A 4 -20.97 -1.56 32.09
CA SER A 4 -20.67 -2.40 30.93
C SER A 4 -19.95 -1.54 29.89
N LYS A 5 -18.61 -1.62 29.83
CA LYS A 5 -17.86 -1.20 28.65
C LYS A 5 -18.06 -2.28 27.59
N THR A 6 -19.05 -2.09 26.74
CA THR A 6 -19.27 -2.89 25.53
C THR A 6 -18.06 -2.71 24.62
N SER A 7 -17.00 -3.51 24.80
CA SER A 7 -15.87 -3.51 23.88
C SER A 7 -16.36 -4.13 22.58
N ILE A 8 -16.68 -3.31 21.59
CA ILE A 8 -17.01 -3.79 20.25
C ILE A 8 -15.74 -4.44 19.70
N LYS A 9 -15.63 -5.77 19.82
CA LYS A 9 -14.56 -6.56 19.20
C LYS A 9 -14.92 -6.73 17.72
N ILE A 10 -14.82 -5.65 16.94
CA ILE A 10 -14.94 -5.75 15.50
C ILE A 10 -13.74 -6.59 15.03
N PRO A 11 -13.97 -7.69 14.30
CA PRO A 11 -12.87 -8.54 13.90
C PRO A 11 -12.00 -7.79 12.86
N SER A 12 -10.68 -7.78 13.02
CA SER A 12 -9.75 -7.02 12.16
C SER A 12 -9.88 -7.37 10.67
N LYS A 13 -10.37 -8.57 10.36
CA LYS A 13 -10.74 -9.07 9.02
C LYS A 13 -11.84 -8.27 8.32
N VAL A 14 -12.61 -7.49 9.08
CA VAL A 14 -13.65 -6.58 8.59
C VAL A 14 -13.16 -5.14 8.64
N ILE A 15 -12.46 -4.75 9.71
CA ILE A 15 -11.96 -3.36 9.87
C ILE A 15 -10.98 -2.98 8.76
N ILE A 16 -9.97 -3.82 8.49
CA ILE A 16 -8.90 -3.48 7.54
C ILE A 16 -9.44 -3.29 6.12
N PRO A 17 -10.27 -4.20 5.58
CA PRO A 17 -10.88 -3.97 4.27
C PRO A 17 -11.79 -2.73 4.24
N ILE A 18 -12.53 -2.44 5.31
CA ILE A 18 -13.37 -1.23 5.36
C ILE A 18 -12.51 0.04 5.29
N ILE A 19 -11.42 0.11 6.06
CA ILE A 19 -10.48 1.25 6.00
C ILE A 19 -9.89 1.37 4.60
N ALA A 20 -9.47 0.25 3.99
CA ALA A 20 -8.92 0.24 2.64
C ALA A 20 -9.94 0.71 1.59
N ILE A 21 -11.22 0.35 1.71
CA ILE A 21 -12.30 0.85 0.84
C ILE A 21 -12.45 2.37 1.00
N ILE A 22 -12.46 2.88 2.24
CA ILE A 22 -12.59 4.32 2.50
C ILE A 22 -11.41 5.08 1.88
N ILE A 23 -10.18 4.62 2.10
CA ILE A 23 -8.98 5.21 1.51
C ILE A 23 -9.06 5.15 -0.02
N GLY A 24 -9.40 3.99 -0.58
CA GLY A 24 -9.59 3.83 -2.02
C GLY A 24 -10.62 4.80 -2.58
N ALA A 25 -11.77 4.97 -1.92
CA ALA A 25 -12.81 5.89 -2.36
C ALA A 25 -12.34 7.36 -2.36
N ILE A 26 -11.57 7.77 -1.35
CA ILE A 26 -10.95 9.10 -1.29
C ILE A 26 -9.99 9.31 -2.45
N PHE A 27 -9.08 8.36 -2.70
CA PHE A 27 -8.11 8.46 -3.80
C PHE A 27 -8.77 8.40 -5.18
N PHE A 28 -9.82 7.61 -5.34
CA PHE A 28 -10.63 7.59 -6.56
C PHE A 28 -11.27 8.96 -6.79
N TYR A 29 -11.90 9.54 -5.76
CA TYR A 29 -12.53 10.85 -5.87
C TYR A 29 -11.52 11.94 -6.25
N ILE A 30 -10.39 12.02 -5.55
CA ILE A 30 -9.33 13.00 -5.86
C ILE A 30 -8.78 12.75 -7.28
N GLY A 31 -8.55 11.49 -7.63
CA GLY A 31 -8.04 11.10 -8.95
C GLY A 31 -8.96 11.53 -10.09
N VAL A 32 -10.25 11.24 -10.01
CA VAL A 32 -11.22 11.58 -11.07
C VAL A 32 -11.52 13.08 -11.09
N PHE A 33 -11.84 13.67 -9.94
CA PHE A 33 -12.46 15.00 -9.89
C PHE A 33 -11.46 16.14 -9.71
N GLN A 34 -10.29 15.90 -9.12
CA GLN A 34 -9.27 16.96 -8.94
C GLN A 34 -8.13 16.83 -9.94
N TYR A 35 -7.62 15.62 -10.18
CA TYR A 35 -6.49 15.42 -11.08
C TYR A 35 -6.88 15.11 -12.53
N GLY A 36 -8.15 14.80 -12.77
CA GLY A 36 -8.64 14.30 -14.05
C GLY A 36 -8.18 12.88 -14.31
N PHE A 37 -8.84 12.18 -15.23
CA PHE A 37 -8.41 10.83 -15.66
C PHE A 37 -7.67 10.89 -16.99
N TRP A 38 -8.27 11.53 -17.98
CA TRP A 38 -7.74 11.62 -19.35
C TRP A 38 -7.83 13.05 -19.86
N ASP A 39 -6.77 13.52 -20.49
CA ASP A 39 -6.75 14.79 -21.21
C ASP A 39 -6.98 14.51 -22.70
N SER A 40 -8.17 14.85 -23.19
CA SER A 40 -8.58 14.63 -24.57
C SER A 40 -7.84 15.54 -25.55
N GLU A 41 -7.35 16.70 -25.12
CA GLU A 41 -6.61 17.63 -25.99
C GLU A 41 -5.17 17.19 -26.18
N ALA A 42 -4.51 16.77 -25.10
CA ALA A 42 -3.14 16.28 -25.16
C ALA A 42 -3.02 14.79 -25.53
N SER A 43 -4.15 14.05 -25.60
CA SER A 43 -4.22 12.58 -25.78
C SER A 43 -3.27 11.83 -24.84
N LYS A 44 -3.19 12.30 -23.58
CA LYS A 44 -2.25 11.78 -22.58
C LYS A 44 -2.97 11.48 -21.27
N PRO A 45 -2.54 10.44 -20.53
CA PRO A 45 -3.01 10.21 -19.18
C PRO A 45 -2.61 11.38 -18.29
N THR A 46 -3.54 11.84 -17.48
CA THR A 46 -3.30 12.90 -16.50
C THR A 46 -2.70 12.33 -15.22
N LYS A 47 -2.38 13.20 -14.25
CA LYS A 47 -1.84 12.79 -12.94
C LYS A 47 -2.80 11.90 -12.15
N GLY A 48 -4.10 11.92 -12.44
CA GLY A 48 -5.10 11.08 -11.77
C GLY A 48 -5.23 9.67 -12.35
N PHE A 49 -4.65 9.38 -13.52
CA PHE A 49 -4.78 8.08 -14.20
C PHE A 49 -4.39 6.90 -13.30
N PHE A 50 -3.15 6.89 -12.79
CA PHE A 50 -2.66 5.83 -11.90
C PHE A 50 -3.42 5.76 -10.57
N PRO A 51 -3.63 6.89 -9.85
CA PRO A 51 -4.45 6.89 -8.63
C PRO A 51 -5.83 6.26 -8.81
N VAL A 52 -6.53 6.55 -9.92
CA VAL A 52 -7.87 6.01 -10.19
C VAL A 52 -7.84 4.50 -10.41
N ILE A 53 -6.89 3.98 -11.20
CA ILE A 53 -6.77 2.54 -11.46
C ILE A 53 -6.44 1.78 -10.17
N ILE A 54 -5.44 2.25 -9.43
CA ILE A 54 -5.00 1.61 -8.18
C ILE A 54 -6.10 1.68 -7.13
N ALA A 55 -6.78 2.82 -7.00
CA ALA A 55 -7.91 2.98 -6.08
C ALA A 55 -9.06 2.00 -6.42
N THR A 56 -9.39 1.86 -7.71
CA THR A 56 -10.43 0.94 -8.17
C THR A 56 -10.07 -0.51 -7.82
N ALA A 57 -8.82 -0.92 -8.10
CA ALA A 57 -8.32 -2.24 -7.75
C ALA A 57 -8.34 -2.48 -6.23
N LEU A 58 -7.89 -1.48 -5.44
CA LEU A 58 -7.90 -1.55 -3.98
C LEU A 58 -9.31 -1.73 -3.42
N ILE A 59 -10.30 -0.97 -3.92
CA ILE A 59 -11.70 -1.09 -3.52
C ILE A 59 -12.21 -2.49 -3.87
N GLY A 60 -12.02 -2.95 -5.11
CA GLY A 60 -12.48 -4.27 -5.55
C GLY A 60 -11.88 -5.42 -4.73
N LEU A 61 -10.57 -5.42 -4.53
CA LEU A 61 -9.87 -6.42 -3.71
C LEU A 61 -10.32 -6.37 -2.25
N SER A 62 -10.58 -5.17 -1.71
CA SER A 62 -11.05 -5.01 -0.34
C SER A 62 -12.50 -5.50 -0.17
N ILE A 63 -13.37 -5.32 -1.16
CA ILE A 63 -14.72 -5.91 -1.14
C ILE A 63 -14.62 -7.43 -1.13
N LEU A 64 -13.77 -8.02 -1.99
CA LEU A 64 -13.54 -9.47 -1.99
C LEU A 64 -12.99 -9.97 -0.65
N ALA A 65 -12.03 -9.25 -0.08
CA ALA A 65 -11.46 -9.56 1.24
C ALA A 65 -12.51 -9.46 2.36
N LEU A 66 -13.43 -8.51 2.28
CA LEU A 66 -14.53 -8.36 3.23
C LEU A 66 -15.50 -9.54 3.15
N VAL A 67 -15.90 -9.94 1.94
CA VAL A 67 -16.79 -11.11 1.72
C VAL A 67 -16.13 -12.40 2.25
N GLN A 68 -14.83 -12.59 2.00
CA GLN A 68 -14.08 -13.72 2.55
C GLN A 68 -13.94 -13.63 4.08
N GLY A 69 -13.64 -12.45 4.62
CA GLY A 69 -13.49 -12.21 6.05
C GLY A 69 -14.77 -12.47 6.85
N ILE A 70 -15.95 -12.25 6.27
CA ILE A 70 -17.23 -12.59 6.89
C ILE A 70 -17.44 -14.12 6.93
N LYS A 71 -16.99 -14.85 5.89
CA LYS A 71 -17.18 -16.30 5.76
C LYS A 71 -16.16 -17.15 6.54
N SER A 72 -14.98 -16.63 6.86
CA SER A 72 -13.91 -17.41 7.53
C SER A 72 -13.93 -17.27 9.06
N GLU A 73 -13.77 -18.38 9.79
CA GLU A 73 -13.49 -18.36 11.23
C GLU A 73 -12.00 -18.08 11.54
N LYS A 74 -11.77 -17.37 12.65
CA LYS A 74 -10.48 -16.93 13.26
C LYS A 74 -9.33 -16.66 12.26
N VAL A 75 -9.20 -15.39 11.88
CA VAL A 75 -7.97 -14.90 11.24
C VAL A 75 -6.94 -14.61 12.33
N GLU A 76 -5.87 -15.39 12.38
CA GLU A 76 -4.72 -15.09 13.22
C GLU A 76 -3.96 -13.90 12.63
N PHE A 77 -3.93 -12.80 13.38
CA PHE A 77 -3.27 -11.59 12.96
C PHE A 77 -1.80 -11.63 13.35
N ASN A 78 -0.93 -11.84 12.36
CA ASN A 78 0.50 -11.79 12.60
C ASN A 78 1.01 -10.34 12.49
N PHE A 79 1.36 -9.73 13.62
CA PHE A 79 1.96 -8.38 13.68
C PHE A 79 3.22 -8.24 12.81
N LYS A 80 3.91 -9.35 12.52
CA LYS A 80 5.06 -9.37 11.60
C LYS A 80 4.67 -8.87 10.19
N ASN A 81 3.43 -9.12 9.75
CA ASN A 81 2.94 -8.69 8.45
C ASN A 81 2.74 -7.17 8.35
N TRP A 82 2.67 -6.47 9.49
CA TRP A 82 2.56 -5.00 9.52
C TRP A 82 3.88 -4.27 9.28
N LEU A 83 5.00 -4.98 9.33
CA LEU A 83 6.31 -4.39 9.05
C LEU A 83 6.43 -3.92 7.61
N VAL A 84 5.70 -4.53 6.67
CA VAL A 84 5.71 -4.12 5.25
C VAL A 84 4.98 -2.77 5.05
N PRO A 85 3.71 -2.58 5.50
CA PRO A 85 3.07 -1.27 5.50
C PRO A 85 3.86 -0.19 6.25
N LEU A 86 4.47 -0.52 7.39
CA LEU A 86 5.33 0.40 8.13
C LEU A 86 6.59 0.78 7.33
N GLY A 87 7.17 -0.19 6.62
CA GLY A 87 8.26 0.04 5.68
C GLY A 87 7.90 1.04 4.59
N LEU A 88 6.69 0.93 4.01
CA LEU A 88 6.19 1.89 3.03
C LEU A 88 6.09 3.31 3.62
N LEU A 89 5.54 3.45 4.82
CA LEU A 89 5.48 4.76 5.51
C LEU A 89 6.87 5.32 5.78
N ALA A 90 7.84 4.46 6.13
CA ALA A 90 9.23 4.87 6.33
C ALA A 90 9.88 5.34 5.02
N ILE A 91 9.65 4.67 3.89
CA ILE A 91 10.12 5.13 2.57
C ILE A 91 9.57 6.51 2.25
N ILE A 92 8.25 6.71 2.44
CA ILE A 92 7.60 8.01 2.20
C ILE A 92 8.25 9.08 3.08
N ALA A 93 8.39 8.84 4.38
CA ALA A 93 9.02 9.78 5.31
C ALA A 93 10.48 10.10 4.92
N CYS A 94 11.30 9.09 4.65
CA CYS A 94 12.69 9.27 4.23
C CYS A 94 12.81 9.98 2.87
N SER A 95 11.82 9.81 1.98
CA SER A 95 11.85 10.43 0.66
C SER A 95 11.83 11.95 0.71
N TYR A 96 11.28 12.54 1.76
CA TYR A 96 11.32 14.00 1.99
C TYR A 96 12.70 14.50 2.42
N ILE A 97 13.61 13.62 2.85
CA ILE A 97 14.95 13.98 3.34
C ILE A 97 16.00 13.70 2.28
N VAL A 98 16.00 12.49 1.70
CA VAL A 98 17.04 12.01 0.79
C VAL A 98 16.55 11.75 -0.65
N GLY A 99 15.26 11.96 -0.92
CA GLY A 99 14.64 11.65 -2.20
C GLY A 99 14.12 10.21 -2.32
N LEU A 100 13.17 10.00 -3.24
CA LEU A 100 12.47 8.73 -3.43
C LEU A 100 13.42 7.58 -3.82
N VAL A 101 14.29 7.83 -4.78
CA VAL A 101 15.20 6.83 -5.35
C VAL A 101 16.12 6.24 -4.27
N LEU A 102 16.77 7.10 -3.49
CA LEU A 102 17.65 6.67 -2.40
C LEU A 102 16.86 6.00 -1.27
N SER A 103 15.64 6.45 -0.98
CA SER A 103 14.80 5.86 0.07
C SER A 103 14.37 4.44 -0.27
N ILE A 104 13.94 4.19 -1.52
CA ILE A 104 13.61 2.85 -2.00
C ILE A 104 14.85 1.95 -2.01
N ALA A 105 15.98 2.45 -2.52
CA ALA A 105 17.23 1.71 -2.54
C ALA A 105 17.67 1.27 -1.13
N ALA A 106 17.65 2.20 -0.17
CA ALA A 106 17.96 1.92 1.23
C ALA A 106 16.99 0.89 1.82
N TYR A 107 15.68 1.04 1.59
CA TYR A 107 14.70 0.07 2.07
C TYR A 107 14.95 -1.33 1.53
N ILE A 108 15.19 -1.49 0.23
CA ILE A 108 15.44 -2.81 -0.39
C ILE A 108 16.68 -3.46 0.23
N VAL A 109 17.78 -2.71 0.36
CA VAL A 109 19.03 -3.25 0.92
C VAL A 109 18.83 -3.63 2.38
N ILE A 110 18.24 -2.75 3.19
CA ILE A 110 17.99 -3.01 4.62
C ILE A 110 17.05 -4.20 4.78
N TRP A 111 15.93 -4.23 4.04
CA TRP A 111 14.95 -5.30 4.13
C TRP A 111 15.56 -6.65 3.73
N LEU A 112 16.20 -6.73 2.56
CA LEU A 112 16.74 -7.99 2.08
C LEU A 112 17.92 -8.47 2.92
N LYS A 113 18.81 -7.58 3.39
CA LYS A 113 20.00 -7.97 4.15
C LYS A 113 19.73 -8.21 5.63
N VAL A 114 18.96 -7.34 6.27
CA VAL A 114 18.75 -7.38 7.72
C VAL A 114 17.58 -8.28 8.07
N TYR A 115 16.47 -8.15 7.34
CA TYR A 115 15.23 -8.83 7.66
C TYR A 115 15.13 -10.21 7.01
N GLU A 116 15.28 -10.28 5.69
CA GLU A 116 15.17 -11.54 4.93
C GLU A 116 16.50 -12.30 4.82
N LYS A 117 17.61 -11.72 5.28
CA LYS A 117 18.97 -12.32 5.30
C LYS A 117 19.40 -12.93 3.96
N GLN A 118 19.02 -12.30 2.86
CA GLN A 118 19.28 -12.77 1.50
C GLN A 118 20.75 -12.58 1.08
N THR A 119 21.15 -13.32 0.04
CA THR A 119 22.50 -13.20 -0.54
C THR A 119 22.70 -11.85 -1.21
N TRP A 120 23.96 -11.42 -1.32
CA TRP A 120 24.31 -10.16 -1.99
C TRP A 120 23.97 -10.15 -3.47
N LYS A 121 24.05 -11.31 -4.14
CA LYS A 121 23.65 -11.45 -5.55
C LYS A 121 22.18 -11.10 -5.73
N THR A 122 21.29 -11.70 -4.94
CA THR A 122 19.85 -11.42 -4.98
C THR A 122 19.54 -9.96 -4.66
N THR A 123 20.24 -9.38 -3.68
CA THR A 123 20.03 -7.99 -3.25
C THR A 123 20.38 -7.01 -4.37
N ILE A 124 21.53 -7.18 -5.02
CA ILE A 124 21.97 -6.28 -6.11
C ILE A 124 21.07 -6.42 -7.32
N ILE A 125 20.66 -7.64 -7.70
CA ILE A 125 19.72 -7.85 -8.82
C ILE A 125 18.38 -7.17 -8.53
N THR A 126 17.83 -7.38 -7.33
CA THR A 126 16.54 -6.77 -6.95
C THR A 126 16.64 -5.25 -6.94
N LEU A 127 17.74 -4.70 -6.42
CA LEU A 127 18.00 -3.28 -6.41
C LEU A 127 18.10 -2.73 -7.84
N ALA A 128 18.86 -3.39 -8.72
CA ALA A 128 19.01 -2.97 -10.11
C ALA A 128 17.67 -2.96 -10.86
N VAL A 129 16.85 -4.01 -10.69
CA VAL A 129 15.50 -4.08 -11.29
C VAL A 129 14.60 -2.97 -10.73
N ALA A 130 14.60 -2.74 -9.41
CA ALA A 130 13.81 -1.68 -8.81
C ALA A 130 14.23 -0.29 -9.32
N MET A 131 15.54 -0.04 -9.43
CA MET A 131 16.08 1.23 -9.93
C MET A 131 15.72 1.44 -11.40
N PHE A 132 15.79 0.40 -12.22
CA PHE A 132 15.35 0.43 -13.62
C PHE A 132 13.88 0.85 -13.74
N ILE A 133 12.99 0.26 -12.94
CA ILE A 133 11.55 0.58 -12.95
C ILE A 133 11.29 2.02 -12.48
N VAL A 134 11.96 2.46 -11.42
CA VAL A 134 11.71 3.77 -10.80
C VAL A 134 12.26 4.92 -11.64
N VAL A 135 13.44 4.73 -12.26
CA VAL A 135 14.11 5.78 -13.04
C VAL A 135 13.64 5.76 -14.51
N GLY A 136 13.19 4.61 -15.01
CA GLY A 136 12.57 4.50 -16.34
C GLY A 136 13.54 4.66 -17.51
N CYS A 137 14.81 4.26 -17.35
CA CYS A 137 15.82 4.21 -18.41
C CYS A 137 15.89 2.83 -19.04
#